data_AF-A0A1Y0HT34-F1
#
_entry.id   AF-A0A1Y0HT34-F1
#
_cell.length_a   1.000
_cell.length_b   1.000
_cell.length_c   1.000
_cell.angle_alpha   90.00
_cell.angle_beta   90.00
_cell.angle_gamma   90.00
#
_symmetry.space_group_name_H-M   'P 1'
#
loop_
_entity.id
_entity.type
_entity.pdbx_description
1 polymer ?
#
loop_
_entity_poly.entity_id
_entity_poly.type
_entity_poly.pdbx_seq_one_letter_code
_entity_poly.pdbx_strand_id
1 'polypeptide(L)'
;MSGDRLGLLSLRLDAAYCLVLGAVVAALAPSWAPALGVPVPVVAGIGVAVVLWAAVVAWMTARLRLRVALRTVMVANVVAAAAVAAFSATTAGALVLLAVLAVAADVGLFAGSQAVALRRLRTATPGLVT
;
A
#
# COMPACT_ATOMS: atom_id res chain seq x y z
N MET A 1 7.16 -20.03 -8.92
CA MET A 1 6.02 -19.78 -8.02
C MET A 1 4.72 -19.65 -8.81
N SER A 2 3.64 -20.29 -8.37
CA SER A 2 2.30 -20.12 -8.96
C SER A 2 1.75 -18.71 -8.70
N GLY A 3 0.84 -18.25 -9.56
CA GLY A 3 0.19 -16.93 -9.43
C GLY A 3 -0.53 -16.76 -8.08
N ASP A 4 -1.12 -17.84 -7.56
CA ASP A 4 -1.82 -17.82 -6.27
C ASP A 4 -0.88 -17.57 -5.09
N ARG A 5 0.24 -18.30 -5.03
CA ARG A 5 1.24 -18.13 -3.95
C ARG A 5 1.86 -16.74 -3.98
N LEU A 6 2.17 -16.22 -5.18
CA LEU A 6 2.71 -14.88 -5.34
C LEU A 6 1.70 -13.81 -4.92
N GLY A 7 0.43 -13.96 -5.31
CA GLY A 7 -0.64 -13.05 -4.92
C GLY A 7 -0.89 -13.02 -3.41
N LEU A 8 -0.96 -14.19 -2.76
CA LEU A 8 -1.14 -14.27 -1.30
C LEU A 8 0.06 -13.69 -0.54
N LEU A 9 1.29 -13.97 -1.00
CA LEU A 9 2.49 -13.41 -0.39
C LEU A 9 2.51 -11.89 -0.52
N SER A 10 2.20 -11.36 -1.70
CA SER A 10 2.12 -9.92 -1.95
C SER A 10 1.13 -9.23 -1.01
N LEU A 11 -0.10 -9.76 -0.87
CA LEU A 11 -1.11 -9.20 0.04
C LEU A 11 -0.68 -9.23 1.52
N ARG A 12 -0.01 -10.31 1.94
CA ARG A 12 0.49 -10.43 3.33
C ARG A 12 1.61 -9.46 3.63
N LEU A 13 2.56 -9.31 2.69
CA LEU A 13 3.66 -8.35 2.83
C LEU A 13 3.14 -6.92 2.83
N ASP A 14 2.18 -6.60 1.95
CA ASP A 14 1.53 -5.29 1.89
C ASP A 14 0.80 -4.97 3.21
N ALA A 15 0.00 -5.91 3.73
CA ALA A 15 -0.64 -5.73 5.04
C ALA A 15 0.36 -5.53 6.18
N ALA A 16 1.44 -6.33 6.22
CA ALA A 16 2.48 -6.20 7.24
C ALA A 16 3.22 -4.86 7.14
N TYR A 17 3.55 -4.44 5.91
CA TYR A 17 4.19 -3.15 5.64
C TYR A 17 3.29 -2.00 6.06
N CYS A 18 2.01 -2.00 5.66
CA CYS A 18 1.04 -0.98 6.09
C CYS A 18 0.91 -0.94 7.61
N LEU A 19 0.83 -2.09 8.29
CA LEU A 19 0.73 -2.15 9.74
C LEU A 19 1.94 -1.47 10.41
N VAL A 20 3.16 -1.85 10.00
CA VAL A 20 4.39 -1.29 10.56
C VAL A 20 4.53 0.19 10.23
N LEU A 21 4.40 0.56 8.95
CA LEU A 21 4.51 1.95 8.50
C LEU A 21 3.48 2.84 9.20
N GLY A 22 2.21 2.43 9.22
CA GLY A 22 1.15 3.19 9.86
C GLY A 22 1.37 3.37 11.36
N ALA A 23 1.81 2.32 12.05
CA ALA A 23 2.13 2.40 13.48
C ALA A 23 3.31 3.35 13.75
N VAL A 24 4.36 3.29 12.95
CA VAL A 24 5.52 4.20 13.05
C VAL A 24 5.10 5.64 12.76
N VAL A 25 4.34 5.89 11.70
CA VAL A 25 3.80 7.23 11.35
C VAL A 25 2.96 7.79 12.49
N ALA A 26 2.06 6.98 13.07
CA ALA A 26 1.21 7.41 14.17
C ALA A 26 2.01 7.72 15.44
N ALA A 27 2.95 6.85 15.81
CA ALA A 27 3.76 7.00 17.01
C ALA A 27 4.74 8.19 16.91
N LEU A 28 5.29 8.44 15.72
CA LEU A 28 6.26 9.51 15.48
C LEU A 28 5.63 10.79 14.92
N ALA A 29 4.30 10.89 14.89
CA ALA A 29 3.58 12.05 14.37
C ALA A 29 4.05 13.39 14.96
N PRO A 30 4.29 13.54 16.28
CA PRO A 30 4.78 14.79 16.85
C PRO A 30 6.14 15.23 16.29
N SER A 31 7.01 14.26 15.99
CA SER A 31 8.36 14.51 15.46
C SER A 31 8.36 14.82 13.97
N TRP A 32 7.46 14.20 13.20
CA TRP A 32 7.43 14.32 11.73
C TRP A 32 6.54 15.47 11.24
N ALA A 33 5.49 15.83 11.98
CA ALA A 33 4.56 16.90 11.63
C ALA A 33 5.26 18.25 11.29
N PRO A 34 6.24 18.74 12.08
CA PRO A 34 6.96 19.97 11.73
C PRO A 34 7.72 19.87 10.41
N ALA A 35 8.38 18.74 10.15
CA ALA A 35 9.15 18.50 8.93
C ALA A 35 8.25 18.40 7.68
N LEU A 36 7.00 17.94 7.86
CA LEU A 36 6.00 17.81 6.79
C LEU A 36 5.19 19.10 6.60
N GLY A 37 5.23 20.05 7.55
CA GLY A 37 4.39 21.26 7.51
C GLY A 37 2.90 20.97 7.72
N VAL A 38 2.57 19.88 8.43
CA VAL A 38 1.19 19.37 8.60
C VAL A 38 0.86 19.24 10.09
N PRO A 39 -0.38 19.51 10.55
CA PRO A 39 -0.74 19.34 11.96
C PRO A 39 -0.56 17.90 12.47
N VAL A 40 -0.09 17.75 13.71
CA VAL A 40 0.12 16.43 14.36
C VAL A 40 -1.10 15.51 14.26
N PRO A 41 -2.35 15.94 14.51
CA PRO A 41 -3.52 15.06 14.41
C PRO A 41 -3.74 14.51 13.01
N VAL A 42 -3.34 15.25 11.96
CA VAL A 42 -3.47 14.79 10.58
C VAL A 42 -2.45 13.68 10.29
N VAL A 43 -1.18 13.87 10.68
CA VAL A 43 -0.14 12.84 10.51
C VAL A 43 -0.49 11.57 11.31
N ALA A 44 -0.91 11.74 12.56
CA ALA A 44 -1.33 10.63 13.41
C ALA A 44 -2.56 9.90 12.82
N GLY A 45 -3.54 10.66 12.33
CA GLY A 45 -4.74 10.13 11.70
C GLY A 45 -4.44 9.32 10.44
N ILE A 46 -3.52 9.78 9.60
CA ILE A 46 -3.03 9.04 8.43
C ILE A 46 -2.40 7.71 8.88
N GLY A 47 -1.51 7.74 9.88
CA GLY A 47 -0.89 6.51 10.40
C GLY A 47 -1.93 5.50 10.89
N VAL A 48 -2.90 5.94 11.69
CA VAL A 48 -4.02 5.09 12.15
C VAL A 48 -4.85 4.55 10.99
N ALA A 49 -5.18 5.38 10.00
CA ALA A 49 -5.93 4.94 8.83
C ALA A 49 -5.19 3.84 8.05
N VAL A 50 -3.86 3.94 7.93
CA VAL A 50 -3.03 2.91 7.28
C VAL A 50 -3.00 1.62 8.11
N VAL A 51 -2.97 1.69 9.45
CA VAL A 51 -3.09 0.51 10.32
C VAL A 51 -4.45 -0.17 10.15
N LEU A 52 -5.54 0.59 10.10
CA LEU A 52 -6.88 0.06 9.85
C LEU A 52 -6.96 -0.57 8.45
N TRP A 53 -6.33 0.04 7.45
CA TRP A 53 -6.24 -0.52 6.11
C TRP A 53 -5.52 -1.88 6.10
N ALA A 54 -4.43 -2.05 6.87
CA ALA A 54 -3.76 -3.34 7.01
C ALA A 54 -4.70 -4.44 7.51
N ALA A 55 -5.56 -4.13 8.49
CA ALA A 55 -6.58 -5.07 8.98
C ALA A 55 -7.62 -5.41 7.89
N VAL A 56 -8.03 -4.41 7.09
CA VAL A 56 -8.94 -4.61 5.95
C VAL A 56 -8.29 -5.51 4.89
N VAL A 57 -7.01 -5.31 4.55
CA VAL A 57 -6.27 -6.18 3.63
C VAL A 57 -6.16 -7.61 4.16
N ALA A 58 -5.85 -7.79 5.44
CA ALA A 58 -5.79 -9.11 6.07
C ALA A 58 -7.14 -9.83 6.02
N TRP A 59 -8.22 -9.11 6.34
CA TRP A 59 -9.59 -9.62 6.23
C TRP A 59 -9.95 -9.99 4.79
N MET A 60 -9.68 -9.13 3.81
CA MET A 60 -9.94 -9.40 2.39
C MET A 60 -9.18 -10.65 1.91
N THR A 61 -7.93 -10.80 2.34
CA THR A 61 -7.09 -11.96 2.01
C THR A 61 -7.64 -13.27 2.57
N ALA A 62 -8.30 -13.21 3.73
CA ALA A 62 -8.90 -14.38 4.37
C ALA A 62 -10.32 -14.71 3.87
N ARG A 63 -11.08 -13.73 3.37
CA ARG A 63 -12.52 -13.87 3.11
C ARG A 63 -12.93 -13.75 1.64
N LEU A 64 -12.15 -13.04 0.82
CA LEU A 64 -12.51 -12.79 -0.58
C LEU A 64 -11.77 -13.73 -1.54
N ARG A 65 -12.30 -13.85 -2.75
CA ARG A 65 -11.57 -14.49 -3.86
C ARG A 65 -10.29 -13.70 -4.13
N LEU A 66 -9.16 -14.40 -4.28
CA LEU A 66 -7.83 -13.79 -4.45
C LEU A 66 -7.78 -12.71 -5.55
N ARG A 67 -8.46 -12.92 -6.68
CA ARG A 67 -8.53 -11.93 -7.77
C ARG A 67 -9.18 -10.61 -7.35
N VAL A 68 -10.23 -10.68 -6.53
CA VAL A 68 -10.94 -9.49 -6.04
C VAL A 68 -10.05 -8.74 -5.06
N ALA A 69 -9.49 -9.44 -4.07
CA ALA A 69 -8.58 -8.85 -3.10
C ALA A 69 -7.38 -8.16 -3.78
N LEU A 70 -6.69 -8.86 -4.69
CA LEU A 70 -5.56 -8.28 -5.43
C LEU A 70 -5.94 -7.03 -6.24
N ARG A 71 -7.09 -7.04 -6.92
CA ARG A 71 -7.51 -5.90 -7.73
C ARG A 71 -7.86 -4.69 -6.88
N THR A 72 -8.58 -4.89 -5.78
CA THR A 72 -8.97 -3.80 -4.87
C THR A 72 -7.73 -3.16 -4.25
N VAL A 73 -6.82 -3.97 -3.73
CA VAL A 73 -5.61 -3.47 -3.06
C VAL A 73 -4.66 -2.80 -4.06
N MET A 74 -4.52 -3.34 -5.27
CA MET A 74 -3.73 -2.71 -6.33
C MET A 74 -4.24 -1.32 -6.70
N VAL A 75 -5.55 -1.15 -6.84
CA VAL A 75 -6.14 0.17 -7.14
C VAL A 75 -5.88 1.13 -5.98
N ALA A 76 -6.10 0.70 -4.73
CA ALA A 76 -5.83 1.51 -3.55
C ALA A 76 -4.36 1.94 -3.48
N ASN A 77 -3.41 1.03 -3.71
CA ASN A 77 -1.99 1.32 -3.68
C ASN A 77 -1.56 2.26 -4.81
N VAL A 78 -2.12 2.13 -6.02
CA VAL A 78 -1.87 3.10 -7.11
C VAL A 78 -2.34 4.50 -6.71
N VAL A 79 -3.55 4.62 -6.16
CA VAL A 79 -4.10 5.91 -5.70
C VAL A 79 -3.25 6.49 -4.57
N ALA A 80 -2.88 5.67 -3.58
CA ALA A 80 -2.06 6.09 -2.46
C ALA A 80 -0.65 6.52 -2.91
N ALA A 81 0.02 5.73 -3.74
CA ALA A 81 1.33 6.09 -4.28
C ALA A 81 1.29 7.40 -5.07
N ALA A 82 0.25 7.61 -5.90
CA ALA A 82 0.07 8.86 -6.63
C ALA A 82 -0.18 10.05 -5.69
N ALA A 83 -1.01 9.89 -4.67
CA ALA A 83 -1.27 10.93 -3.67
C ALA A 83 -0.02 11.30 -2.87
N VAL A 84 0.75 10.29 -2.42
CA VAL A 84 2.01 10.49 -1.67
C VAL A 84 3.06 11.16 -2.55
N ALA A 85 3.20 10.75 -3.81
CA ALA A 85 4.11 11.40 -4.76
C ALA A 85 3.69 12.84 -5.09
N ALA A 86 2.39 13.12 -5.23
CA ALA A 86 1.90 14.48 -5.42
C ALA A 86 2.16 15.36 -4.18
N PHE A 87 1.96 14.81 -2.98
CA PHE A 87 2.27 15.49 -1.72
C PHE A 87 3.77 15.77 -1.58
N SER A 88 4.65 14.90 -2.08
CA SER A 88 6.10 15.12 -1.98
C SER A 88 6.53 16.43 -2.65
N ALA A 89 5.83 16.88 -3.71
CA ALA A 89 6.10 18.13 -4.41
C ALA A 89 5.85 19.39 -3.55
N THR A 90 5.14 19.28 -2.42
CA THR A 90 4.90 20.39 -1.49
C THR A 90 5.90 20.44 -0.35
N THR A 91 6.83 19.49 -0.27
CA THR A 91 7.81 19.42 0.82
C THR A 91 9.02 20.31 0.53
N ALA A 92 9.47 21.08 1.53
CA ALA A 92 10.59 22.02 1.35
C ALA A 92 11.98 21.39 1.55
N GLY A 93 12.06 20.24 2.24
CA GLY A 93 13.33 19.59 2.59
C GLY A 93 13.65 18.41 1.67
N ALA A 94 14.83 18.40 1.06
CA ALA A 94 15.27 17.32 0.15
C ALA A 94 15.21 15.92 0.80
N LEU A 95 15.55 15.79 2.07
CA LEU A 95 15.45 14.50 2.79
C LEU A 95 14.00 14.07 3.01
N VAL A 96 13.09 15.01 3.31
CA VAL A 96 11.66 14.73 3.48
C VAL A 96 11.06 14.33 2.13
N LEU A 97 11.40 15.05 1.06
CA LEU A 97 11.03 14.70 -0.31
C LEU A 97 11.44 13.27 -0.66
N LEU A 98 12.72 12.92 -0.46
CA LEU A 98 13.24 11.59 -0.76
C LEU A 98 12.58 10.50 0.07
N ALA A 99 12.33 10.75 1.36
CA ALA A 99 11.65 9.80 2.23
C ALA A 99 10.19 9.56 1.80
N VAL A 100 9.45 10.62 1.47
CA VAL A 100 8.07 10.53 0.97
C VAL A 100 8.02 9.81 -0.38
N LEU A 101 8.96 10.11 -1.29
CA LEU A 101 9.07 9.41 -2.58
C LEU A 101 9.44 7.93 -2.41
N ALA A 102 10.30 7.59 -1.45
CA ALA A 102 10.63 6.20 -1.15
C ALA A 102 9.38 5.42 -0.70
N VAL A 103 8.55 6.01 0.18
CA VAL A 103 7.26 5.41 0.56
C VAL A 103 6.33 5.25 -0.65
N ALA A 104 6.24 6.26 -1.53
CA ALA A 104 5.45 6.14 -2.76
C ALA A 104 5.95 5.02 -3.67
N ALA A 105 7.27 4.85 -3.79
CA ALA A 105 7.89 3.80 -4.58
C ALA A 105 7.62 2.41 -3.99
N ASP A 106 7.74 2.23 -2.68
CA ASP A 106 7.42 0.97 -1.98
C ASP A 106 5.96 0.55 -2.25
N VAL A 107 5.01 1.48 -2.07
CA VAL A 107 3.58 1.25 -2.34
C VAL A 107 3.35 0.94 -3.82
N GLY A 108 4.03 1.64 -4.72
CA GLY A 108 4.00 1.37 -6.16
C GLY A 108 4.54 -0.02 -6.53
N LEU A 109 5.59 -0.49 -5.86
CA LEU A 109 6.15 -1.84 -6.03
C LEU A 109 5.15 -2.91 -5.59
N PHE A 110 4.41 -2.69 -4.48
CA PHE A 110 3.32 -3.60 -4.10
C PHE A 110 2.24 -3.66 -5.18
N ALA A 111 1.77 -2.52 -5.70
CA ALA A 111 0.81 -2.48 -6.81
C ALA A 111 1.33 -3.22 -8.06
N GLY A 112 2.60 -3.02 -8.42
CA GLY A 112 3.25 -3.75 -9.51
C GLY A 112 3.26 -5.26 -9.29
N SER A 113 3.58 -5.72 -8.09
CA SER A 113 3.57 -7.14 -7.74
C SER A 113 2.17 -7.76 -7.83
N GLN A 114 1.13 -7.01 -7.43
CA GLN A 114 -0.27 -7.42 -7.50
C GLN A 114 -0.75 -7.50 -8.96
N ALA A 115 -0.33 -6.56 -9.81
CA ALA A 115 -0.58 -6.59 -11.24
C ALA A 115 0.05 -7.82 -11.92
N VAL A 116 1.29 -8.15 -11.57
CA VAL A 116 1.98 -9.36 -12.06
C VAL A 116 1.26 -10.62 -11.58
N ALA A 117 0.84 -10.68 -10.31
CA ALA A 117 0.07 -11.80 -9.78
C ALA A 117 -1.23 -12.01 -10.57
N LEU A 118 -2.01 -10.94 -10.79
CA LEU A 118 -3.25 -10.97 -11.55
C LEU A 118 -3.05 -11.45 -13.00
N ARG A 119 -1.98 -10.99 -13.67
CA ARG A 119 -1.64 -11.46 -15.02
C ARG A 119 -1.39 -12.96 -15.05
N ARG A 120 -0.64 -13.50 -14.08
CA ARG A 120 -0.35 -14.94 -13.98
C ARG A 120 -1.59 -15.78 -13.65
N LEU A 121 -2.51 -15.24 -12.84
CA LEU A 121 -3.79 -15.91 -12.55
C LEU A 121 -4.72 -15.96 -13.77
N ARG A 122 -4.66 -14.97 -14.66
CA ARG A 122 -5.41 -14.98 -15.92
C ARG A 122 -4.86 -16.03 -16.88
N THR A 123 -3.53 -16.08 -17.06
CA THR A 123 -2.89 -17.05 -17.97
C THR A 123 -3.01 -18.50 -17.50
N ALA A 124 -3.12 -18.75 -16.19
CA ALA A 124 -3.34 -20.08 -15.63
C ALA A 124 -4.80 -20.56 -15.74
N THR A 125 -5.74 -19.70 -16.16
CA THR A 125 -7.13 -20.05 -16.44
C THR A 125 -7.46 -19.81 -17.92
N PRO A 126 -6.82 -20.51 -18.88
CA PRO A 126 -7.26 -20.45 -20.26
C PRO A 126 -8.51 -21.32 -20.42
N GLY A 127 -9.66 -20.70 -20.73
CA GLY A 127 -10.85 -21.39 -21.24
C GLY A 127 -11.92 -21.79 -20.20
N LEU A 128 -12.89 -20.89 -20.00
CA LEU A 128 -14.30 -21.23 -19.79
C LEU A 128 -15.11 -20.15 -20.53
N VAL A 129 -14.93 -20.14 -21.85
CA VAL A 129 -15.90 -19.58 -22.80
C VAL A 129 -16.37 -20.80 -23.59
N THR A 130 -17.46 -21.38 -23.13
CA THR A 130 -18.41 -22.17 -23.91
C THR A 130 -19.74 -21.45 -23.79
#